data_AF-A0A2V5YI74-F1
#
_entry.id   AF-A0A2V5YI74-F1
#
_cell.length_a   1.000
_cell.length_b   1.000
_cell.length_c   1.000
_cell.angle_alpha   90.00
_cell.angle_beta   90.00
_cell.angle_gamma   90.00
#
_symmetry.space_group_name_H-M   'P 1'
#
loop_
_entity.id
_entity.type
_entity.pdbx_description
1 polymer ?
#
loop_
_entity_poly.entity_id
_entity_poly.type
_entity_poly.pdbx_seq_one_letter_code
_entity_poly.pdbx_strand_id
1 'polypeptide(L)'
;MARELSKDTKDLRGTTQQSVPTSESKSKSAQPANSRITSLTAVQLLCAGTVFLVALLLYSRTLAPTVTPTDSGELIVVARGLGIAHPPGVPLWIILAHLASLVPFGNVAQRINLSSALFAALACAMLTLVVAELIITASYLAAAKRRKRGTKKPEELGVTHLMVAAPALGAGLLMAFSRTLWSYAT
;
A
#
# COMPACT_ATOMS: atom_id res chain seq x y z
N MET A 1 -91.80 10.65 -23.11
CA MET A 1 -91.96 9.29 -23.67
C MET A 1 -90.96 9.18 -24.82
N ALA A 2 -90.07 8.17 -24.76
CA ALA A 2 -88.97 7.81 -25.70
C ALA A 2 -87.81 8.82 -25.81
N ARG A 3 -86.55 8.52 -25.40
CA ARG A 3 -85.57 7.53 -25.94
C ARG A 3 -85.31 7.77 -27.43
N GLU A 4 -84.11 7.78 -27.99
CA GLU A 4 -82.74 7.57 -27.54
C GLU A 4 -81.85 7.78 -28.77
N LEU A 5 -80.55 8.06 -28.55
CA LEU A 5 -79.40 7.51 -29.28
C LEU A 5 -79.12 7.85 -30.75
N SER A 6 -77.81 7.82 -30.99
CA SER A 6 -77.11 7.45 -32.23
C SER A 6 -76.65 8.65 -33.08
N LYS A 7 -75.45 9.15 -32.83
CA LYS A 7 -74.13 8.65 -33.29
C LYS A 7 -73.79 9.09 -34.71
N ASP A 8 -72.54 9.54 -34.80
CA ASP A 8 -71.66 9.52 -35.96
C ASP A 8 -71.99 10.51 -37.08
N THR A 9 -71.04 11.40 -37.42
CA THR A 9 -69.95 11.05 -38.34
C THR A 9 -69.18 12.32 -38.78
N LYS A 10 -67.84 12.32 -38.54
CA LYS A 10 -66.72 12.94 -39.31
C LYS A 10 -66.83 14.43 -39.73
N ASP A 11 -65.84 15.30 -39.50
CA ASP A 11 -64.41 15.12 -39.76
C ASP A 11 -63.55 15.95 -38.77
N LEU A 12 -62.61 15.26 -38.12
CA LEU A 12 -61.51 15.81 -37.33
C LEU A 12 -60.20 15.44 -38.04
N ARG A 13 -59.46 16.46 -38.50
CA ARG A 13 -58.07 16.41 -38.98
C ARG A 13 -57.59 17.88 -39.10
N GLY A 14 -56.50 18.36 -38.53
CA GLY A 14 -55.50 17.89 -37.57
C GLY A 14 -54.91 19.16 -36.92
N THR A 15 -54.46 19.14 -35.69
CA THR A 15 -53.08 18.77 -35.37
C THR A 15 -52.98 18.13 -34.00
N THR A 16 -52.50 16.90 -34.04
CA THR A 16 -51.96 16.08 -32.97
C THR A 16 -50.77 16.77 -32.29
N GLN A 17 -50.71 16.65 -30.96
CA GLN A 17 -49.56 16.26 -30.13
C GLN A 17 -49.56 17.03 -28.80
N GLN A 18 -50.18 16.41 -27.79
CA GLN A 18 -49.74 16.55 -26.40
C GLN A 18 -48.31 16.01 -26.28
N SER A 19 -47.42 16.75 -25.61
CA SER A 19 -46.24 16.15 -24.98
C SER A 19 -45.90 16.88 -23.68
N VAL A 20 -46.38 16.29 -22.58
CA VAL A 20 -45.71 16.02 -21.28
C VAL A 20 -44.78 17.10 -20.69
N PRO A 21 -44.94 17.48 -19.40
CA PRO A 21 -43.95 18.27 -18.69
C PRO A 21 -42.65 17.47 -18.58
N THR A 22 -41.58 17.96 -19.20
CA THR A 22 -40.23 17.37 -19.06
C THR A 22 -39.77 17.51 -17.61
N SER A 23 -39.95 16.41 -16.88
CA SER A 23 -39.17 16.07 -15.70
C SER A 23 -37.72 15.84 -16.12
N GLU A 24 -36.87 16.86 -16.04
CA GLU A 24 -35.43 16.62 -15.97
C GLU A 24 -35.02 16.36 -14.53
N SER A 25 -35.22 15.08 -14.20
CA SER A 25 -34.60 14.32 -13.15
C SER A 25 -33.07 14.52 -13.09
N LYS A 26 -32.59 14.82 -11.87
CA LYS A 26 -31.37 14.26 -11.25
C LYS A 26 -30.25 13.82 -12.21
N SER A 27 -29.17 14.61 -12.27
CA SER A 27 -27.82 14.04 -12.40
C SER A 27 -27.22 13.88 -11.00
N LYS A 28 -27.47 12.70 -10.42
CA LYS A 28 -26.70 12.13 -9.31
C LYS A 28 -25.27 11.88 -9.79
N SER A 29 -24.25 12.28 -9.02
CA SER A 29 -23.55 11.43 -8.06
C SER A 29 -22.82 10.24 -8.68
N ALA A 30 -21.47 10.22 -8.64
CA ALA A 30 -20.66 8.98 -8.49
C ALA A 30 -19.11 9.17 -8.43
N GLN A 31 -18.52 10.33 -8.12
CA GLN A 31 -17.03 10.47 -8.09
C GLN A 31 -16.27 10.62 -6.75
N PRO A 32 -16.84 10.59 -5.53
CA PRO A 32 -16.05 10.83 -4.32
C PRO A 32 -15.33 9.57 -3.76
N ALA A 33 -15.58 8.37 -4.28
CA ALA A 33 -15.00 7.13 -3.71
C ALA A 33 -13.58 6.85 -4.22
N ASN A 34 -13.34 6.96 -5.52
CA ASN A 34 -12.03 6.66 -6.11
C ASN A 34 -10.93 7.64 -5.66
N SER A 35 -11.22 8.94 -5.63
CA SER A 35 -10.25 9.96 -5.23
C SER A 35 -9.75 9.78 -3.79
N ARG A 36 -10.62 9.31 -2.88
CA ARG A 36 -10.28 9.05 -1.48
C ARG A 36 -9.38 7.82 -1.30
N ILE A 37 -9.61 6.77 -2.10
CA ILE A 37 -8.75 5.58 -2.07
C ILE A 37 -7.36 5.96 -2.60
N THR A 38 -7.30 6.70 -3.72
CA THR A 38 -6.03 7.15 -4.31
C THR A 38 -5.22 8.04 -3.36
N SER A 39 -5.86 8.97 -2.63
CA SER A 39 -5.16 9.84 -1.69
C SER A 39 -4.62 9.09 -0.46
N LEU A 40 -5.33 8.07 0.02
CA LEU A 40 -4.86 7.21 1.11
C LEU A 40 -3.64 6.39 0.68
N THR A 41 -3.71 5.75 -0.49
CA THR A 41 -2.61 4.97 -1.05
C THR A 41 -1.37 5.82 -1.32
N ALA A 42 -1.55 7.05 -1.81
CA ALA A 42 -0.44 7.98 -2.02
C ALA A 42 0.26 8.36 -0.71
N VAL A 43 -0.49 8.66 0.35
CA VAL A 43 0.09 8.96 1.68
C VAL A 43 0.83 7.76 2.25
N GLN A 44 0.26 6.55 2.11
CA GLN A 44 0.92 5.32 2.55
C GLN A 44 2.23 5.06 1.79
N LEU A 45 2.25 5.28 0.48
CA LEU A 45 3.45 5.17 -0.34
C LEU A 45 4.51 6.20 0.07
N LEU A 46 4.11 7.44 0.33
CA LEU A 46 5.02 8.49 0.82
C LEU A 46 5.60 8.14 2.19
N CYS A 47 4.77 7.64 3.11
CA CYS A 47 5.21 7.16 4.42
C CYS A 47 6.20 6.00 4.29
N ALA A 48 5.85 4.97 3.52
CA ALA A 48 6.71 3.81 3.29
C ALA A 48 8.02 4.19 2.57
N GLY A 49 7.95 5.10 1.59
CA GLY A 49 9.12 5.64 0.91
C GLY A 49 10.03 6.44 1.84
N THR A 50 9.45 7.22 2.76
CA THR A 50 10.23 7.95 3.78
C THR A 50 10.94 6.99 4.73
N VAL A 51 10.23 5.97 5.24
CA VAL A 51 10.81 4.92 6.09
C VAL A 51 11.92 4.16 5.36
N PHE A 52 11.70 3.81 4.09
CA PHE A 52 12.69 3.16 3.23
C PHE A 52 13.97 4.00 3.12
N LEU A 53 13.84 5.28 2.78
CA LEU A 53 14.98 6.18 2.60
C LEU A 53 15.74 6.40 3.91
N VAL A 54 15.04 6.58 5.03
CA VAL A 54 15.67 6.73 6.34
C VAL A 54 16.40 5.45 6.74
N ALA A 55 15.78 4.28 6.61
CA ALA A 55 16.42 2.99 6.92
C ALA A 55 17.62 2.72 6.01
N LEU A 56 17.49 2.96 4.70
CA LEU A 56 18.58 2.77 3.75
C LEU A 56 19.76 3.70 4.04
N LEU A 57 19.49 4.97 4.36
CA LEU A 57 20.55 5.92 4.72
C LEU A 57 21.24 5.53 6.03
N LEU A 58 20.49 5.10 7.03
CA LEU A 58 21.05 4.65 8.31
C LEU A 58 21.90 3.39 8.15
N TYR A 59 21.39 2.37 7.46
CA TYR A 59 22.11 1.12 7.23
C TYR A 59 23.34 1.31 6.33
N SER A 60 23.23 2.13 5.27
CA SER A 60 24.40 2.45 4.43
C SER A 60 25.48 3.25 5.17
N ARG A 61 25.10 4.09 6.14
CA ARG A 61 26.06 4.84 6.99
C ARG A 61 26.71 3.99 8.07
N THR A 62 26.03 2.94 8.52
CA THR A 62 26.51 2.03 9.58
C THR A 62 27.09 0.73 9.03
N LEU A 63 27.17 0.61 7.70
CA LEU A 63 27.64 -0.57 6.99
C LEU A 63 29.09 -0.90 7.32
N ALA A 64 29.38 -2.16 7.65
CA ALA A 64 30.76 -2.60 7.78
C ALA A 64 31.46 -2.60 6.41
N PRO A 65 32.61 -1.89 6.25
CA PRO A 65 33.34 -1.87 4.98
C PRO A 65 34.11 -3.16 4.70
N THR A 66 34.24 -4.03 5.71
CA THR A 66 35.02 -5.27 5.68
C THR A 66 34.22 -6.44 6.24
N VAL A 67 34.79 -7.63 6.13
CA VAL A 67 34.20 -8.86 6.69
C VAL A 67 34.03 -8.71 8.20
N THR A 68 32.81 -8.84 8.70
CA THR A 68 32.53 -8.94 10.13
C THR A 68 32.86 -10.34 10.64
N PRO A 69 33.39 -10.49 11.87
CA PRO A 69 33.64 -11.80 12.46
C PRO A 69 32.31 -12.55 12.66
N THR A 70 32.37 -13.88 12.67
CA THR A 70 31.24 -14.86 12.61
C THR A 70 30.99 -15.34 11.17
N ASP A 71 29.74 -15.46 10.72
CA ASP A 71 29.38 -16.22 9.52
C ASP A 71 29.50 -15.39 8.22
N SER A 72 29.74 -14.09 8.34
CA SER A 72 29.80 -13.17 7.20
C SER A 72 30.93 -13.51 6.23
N GLY A 73 32.07 -13.98 6.73
CA GLY A 73 33.21 -14.37 5.88
C GLY A 73 32.91 -15.58 5.01
N GLU A 74 32.29 -16.60 5.59
CA GLU A 74 31.86 -17.80 4.88
C GLU A 74 30.78 -17.45 3.84
N LEU A 75 29.76 -16.69 4.25
CA LEU A 75 28.67 -16.26 3.38
C LEU A 75 29.13 -15.40 2.20
N ILE A 76 30.11 -14.52 2.40
CA ILE A 76 30.67 -13.67 1.33
C ILE A 76 31.43 -14.51 0.29
N VAL A 77 32.23 -15.49 0.74
CA VAL A 77 32.97 -16.39 -0.15
C VAL A 77 32.00 -17.28 -0.92
N VAL A 78 31.01 -17.84 -0.22
CA VAL A 78 29.94 -18.66 -0.80
C VAL A 78 29.09 -17.88 -1.80
N ALA A 79 28.72 -16.63 -1.50
CA ALA A 79 27.97 -15.76 -2.42
C ALA A 79 28.77 -15.43 -3.68
N ARG A 80 30.08 -15.21 -3.58
CA ARG A 80 30.93 -15.00 -4.78
C ARG A 80 31.03 -16.28 -5.62
N GLY A 81 31.14 -17.44 -4.99
CA GLY A 81 31.37 -18.73 -5.66
C GLY A 81 30.12 -19.57 -5.96
N LEU A 82 28.90 -19.10 -5.64
CA LEU A 82 27.66 -19.89 -5.69
C LEU A 82 27.76 -21.22 -4.90
N GLY A 83 28.41 -21.16 -3.74
CA GLY A 83 28.60 -22.33 -2.88
C GLY A 83 27.40 -22.62 -1.95
N ILE A 84 27.61 -23.51 -0.99
CA ILE A 84 26.71 -23.75 0.14
C ILE A 84 27.56 -23.59 1.40
N ALA A 85 27.15 -22.70 2.31
CA ALA A 85 27.85 -22.42 3.56
C ALA A 85 27.77 -23.64 4.51
N HIS A 86 26.60 -23.83 5.13
CA HIS A 86 26.30 -24.98 5.98
C HIS A 86 24.79 -25.34 5.90
N PRO A 87 24.34 -26.53 6.33
CA PRO A 87 22.92 -26.88 6.41
C PRO A 87 22.23 -25.94 7.41
N PRO A 88 21.50 -24.91 6.94
CA PRO A 88 20.21 -25.04 6.28
C PRO A 88 20.16 -24.52 4.83
N GLY A 89 21.27 -24.02 4.28
CA GLY A 89 21.34 -23.45 2.93
C GLY A 89 20.45 -22.21 2.75
N VAL A 90 21.03 -21.05 2.43
CA VAL A 90 20.29 -19.82 2.09
C VAL A 90 20.35 -19.52 0.58
N PRO A 91 19.87 -20.43 -0.30
CA PRO A 91 20.13 -20.37 -1.75
C PRO A 91 19.57 -19.10 -2.40
N LEU A 92 18.39 -18.64 -1.98
CA LEU A 92 17.80 -17.41 -2.50
C LEU A 92 18.66 -16.19 -2.18
N TRP A 93 19.16 -16.09 -0.94
CA TRP A 93 20.02 -14.99 -0.53
C TRP A 93 21.36 -15.03 -1.28
N ILE A 94 21.93 -16.21 -1.49
CA ILE A 94 23.19 -16.41 -2.24
C ILE A 94 23.07 -15.89 -3.67
N ILE A 95 21.96 -16.20 -4.37
CA ILE A 95 21.74 -15.74 -5.75
C ILE A 95 21.63 -14.20 -5.79
N LEU A 96 20.88 -13.61 -4.85
CA LEU A 96 20.71 -12.15 -4.78
C LEU A 96 22.02 -11.44 -4.41
N ALA A 97 22.77 -11.98 -3.45
CA ALA A 97 24.08 -11.47 -3.04
C ALA A 97 25.13 -11.61 -4.15
N HIS A 98 25.08 -12.71 -4.93
CA HIS A 98 25.93 -12.88 -6.10
C HIS A 98 25.64 -11.83 -7.16
N LEU A 99 24.36 -11.57 -7.46
CA LEU A 99 23.96 -10.55 -8.41
C LEU A 99 24.44 -9.15 -7.96
N ALA A 100 24.34 -8.85 -6.66
CA ALA A 100 24.89 -7.62 -6.09
C ALA A 100 26.43 -7.56 -6.20
N SER A 101 27.13 -8.69 -6.11
CA SER A 101 28.58 -8.76 -6.25
C SER A 101 29.09 -8.40 -7.65
N LEU A 102 28.26 -8.59 -8.69
CA LEU A 102 28.57 -8.28 -10.08
C LEU A 102 28.61 -6.76 -10.36
N VAL A 103 28.00 -5.95 -9.50
CA VAL A 103 28.03 -4.48 -9.62
C VAL A 103 29.46 -4.01 -9.38
N PRO A 104 30.14 -3.33 -10.34
CA PRO A 104 31.56 -2.97 -10.22
C PRO A 104 31.77 -1.74 -9.30
N PHE A 105 31.35 -1.84 -8.04
CA PHE A 105 31.45 -0.76 -7.06
C PHE A 105 32.10 -1.22 -5.75
N GLY A 106 33.21 -0.61 -5.34
CA GLY A 106 33.86 -0.90 -4.06
C GLY A 106 34.31 -2.35 -3.86
N ASN A 107 34.52 -2.74 -2.60
CA ASN A 107 34.94 -4.09 -2.21
C ASN A 107 33.77 -5.09 -2.26
N VAL A 108 34.05 -6.39 -2.47
CA VAL A 108 32.98 -7.41 -2.58
C VAL A 108 32.17 -7.55 -1.29
N ALA A 109 32.82 -7.42 -0.13
CA ALA A 109 32.12 -7.39 1.16
C ALA A 109 31.13 -6.21 1.25
N GLN A 110 31.52 -5.02 0.75
CA GLN A 110 30.65 -3.84 0.74
C GLN A 110 29.43 -4.05 -0.17
N ARG A 111 29.61 -4.67 -1.34
CA ARG A 111 28.50 -4.96 -2.29
C ARG A 111 27.47 -5.90 -1.66
N ILE A 112 27.96 -6.96 -1.01
CA ILE A 112 27.11 -7.96 -0.38
C ILE A 112 26.40 -7.35 0.84
N ASN A 113 27.12 -6.64 1.71
CA ASN A 113 26.51 -5.98 2.87
C ASN A 113 25.48 -4.92 2.43
N LEU A 114 25.76 -4.16 1.37
CA LEU A 114 24.81 -3.19 0.82
C LEU A 114 23.53 -3.85 0.30
N SER A 115 23.65 -5.06 -0.27
CA SER A 115 22.46 -5.83 -0.68
C SER A 115 21.59 -6.21 0.52
N SER A 116 22.19 -6.65 1.63
CA SER A 116 21.47 -6.93 2.88
C SER A 116 20.81 -5.67 3.45
N ALA A 117 21.52 -4.53 3.47
CA ALA A 117 20.96 -3.25 3.90
C ALA A 117 19.76 -2.81 3.04
N LEU A 118 19.82 -3.03 1.72
CA LEU A 118 18.74 -2.72 0.80
C LEU A 118 17.50 -3.59 1.05
N PHE A 119 17.68 -4.91 1.22
CA PHE A 119 16.57 -5.80 1.53
C PHE A 119 15.97 -5.53 2.92
N ALA A 120 16.80 -5.16 3.91
CA ALA A 120 16.33 -4.76 5.23
C ALA A 120 15.48 -3.47 5.16
N ALA A 121 15.95 -2.46 4.43
CA ALA A 121 15.17 -1.23 4.21
C ALA A 121 13.85 -1.50 3.48
N LEU A 122 13.86 -2.38 2.48
CA LEU A 122 12.66 -2.80 1.76
C LEU A 122 11.68 -3.54 2.68
N ALA A 123 12.17 -4.40 3.58
CA ALA A 123 11.34 -5.10 4.56
C ALA A 123 10.62 -4.11 5.51
N CYS A 124 11.32 -3.07 5.99
CA CYS A 124 10.71 -2.01 6.81
C CYS A 124 9.62 -1.24 6.05
N ALA A 125 9.84 -0.95 4.77
CA ALA A 125 8.87 -0.28 3.92
C ALA A 125 7.62 -1.16 3.68
N MET A 126 7.82 -2.44 3.38
CA MET A 126 6.73 -3.40 3.21
C MET A 126 5.93 -3.57 4.50
N LEU A 127 6.58 -3.67 5.65
CA LEU A 127 5.90 -3.74 6.95
C LEU A 127 5.03 -2.50 7.19
N THR A 128 5.52 -1.31 6.84
CA THR A 128 4.76 -0.06 6.95
C THR A 128 3.48 -0.12 6.11
N LEU A 129 3.55 -0.62 4.87
CA LEU A 129 2.39 -0.79 4.00
C LEU A 129 1.40 -1.84 4.55
N VAL A 130 1.90 -2.99 5.00
CA VAL A 130 1.05 -4.06 5.57
C VAL A 130 0.30 -3.57 6.81
N VAL A 131 0.97 -2.85 7.70
CA VAL A 131 0.33 -2.28 8.90
C VAL A 131 -0.71 -1.24 8.50
N ALA A 132 -0.42 -0.39 7.51
CA ALA A 132 -1.37 0.61 7.04
C ALA A 132 -2.63 -0.04 6.42
N GLU A 133 -2.47 -1.07 5.59
CA GLU A 133 -3.60 -1.84 5.01
C GLU A 133 -4.41 -2.58 6.08
N LEU A 134 -3.74 -3.16 7.08
CA LEU A 134 -4.40 -3.85 8.19
C LEU A 134 -5.29 -2.89 8.99
N ILE A 135 -4.79 -1.67 9.26
CA ILE A 135 -5.54 -0.66 10.02
C ILE A 135 -6.74 -0.14 9.22
N ILE A 136 -6.59 0.06 7.90
CA ILE A 136 -7.70 0.42 7.03
C ILE A 136 -8.78 -0.67 7.04
N THR A 137 -8.37 -1.93 6.87
CA THR A 137 -9.27 -3.10 6.90
C THR A 137 -10.01 -3.21 8.23
N ALA A 138 -9.29 -3.07 9.35
CA ALA A 138 -9.87 -3.08 10.69
C ALA A 138 -10.86 -1.92 10.92
N SER A 139 -10.56 -0.74 10.37
CA SER A 139 -11.42 0.45 10.44
C SER A 139 -12.73 0.24 9.69
N TYR A 140 -12.70 -0.41 8.52
CA TYR A 140 -13.90 -0.77 7.77
C TYR A 140 -14.78 -1.77 8.54
N LEU A 141 -14.19 -2.79 9.15
CA LEU A 141 -14.92 -3.76 10.00
C LEU A 141 -15.56 -3.08 11.22
N ALA A 142 -14.83 -2.17 11.87
CA ALA A 142 -15.33 -1.40 13.00
C ALA A 142 -16.48 -0.46 12.59
N ALA A 143 -16.42 0.15 11.40
CA ALA A 143 -17.49 0.98 10.85
C ALA A 143 -18.75 0.17 10.54
N ALA A 144 -18.62 -1.04 9.98
CA ALA A 144 -19.74 -1.96 9.76
C ALA A 144 -20.44 -2.36 11.07
N LYS A 145 -19.65 -2.62 12.13
CA LYS A 145 -20.16 -2.91 13.48
C LYS A 145 -20.86 -1.70 14.11
N ARG A 146 -20.32 -0.48 13.94
CA ARG A 146 -20.95 0.77 14.42
C ARG A 146 -22.26 1.11 13.69
N ARG A 147 -22.35 0.82 12.39
CA ARG A 147 -23.60 1.02 11.61
C ARG A 147 -24.76 0.18 12.15
N LYS A 148 -24.47 -1.02 12.67
CA LYS A 148 -25.46 -1.88 13.35
C LYS A 148 -25.90 -1.33 14.72
N ARG A 149 -25.16 -0.40 15.31
CA ARG A 149 -25.32 0.11 16.69
C ARG A 149 -25.80 1.57 16.76
N GLY A 150 -26.14 2.19 15.63
CA GLY A 150 -26.86 3.48 15.58
C GLY A 150 -26.10 4.72 16.07
N THR A 151 -24.78 4.67 16.25
CA THR A 151 -23.99 5.81 16.77
C THR A 151 -23.58 6.81 15.68
N LYS A 152 -23.76 8.11 15.96
CA LYS A 152 -23.56 9.26 15.04
C LYS A 152 -22.10 9.42 14.58
N LYS A 153 -21.96 10.01 13.38
CA LYS A 153 -20.74 10.21 12.56
C LYS A 153 -19.62 10.95 13.31
N PRO A 154 -18.34 10.58 13.11
CA PRO A 154 -17.22 11.48 13.36
C PRO A 154 -16.88 12.31 12.11
N GLU A 155 -16.74 13.61 12.31
CA GLU A 155 -15.95 14.55 11.49
C GLU A 155 -14.49 14.09 11.40
N GLU A 156 -13.66 14.45 10.41
CA GLU A 156 -13.73 14.44 8.95
C GLU A 156 -12.25 14.48 8.48
N LEU A 157 -11.88 13.60 7.55
CA LEU A 157 -10.60 13.46 6.80
C LEU A 157 -9.25 13.45 7.55
N GLY A 158 -8.89 14.47 8.34
CA GLY A 158 -7.53 14.63 8.87
C GLY A 158 -7.14 13.61 9.94
N VAL A 159 -8.08 13.29 10.84
CA VAL A 159 -7.86 12.36 11.96
C VAL A 159 -7.75 10.92 11.46
N THR A 160 -8.44 10.54 10.38
CA THR A 160 -8.33 9.21 9.77
C THR A 160 -6.95 8.96 9.16
N HIS A 161 -6.36 9.92 8.46
CA HIS A 161 -5.00 9.79 7.93
C HIS A 161 -3.98 9.66 9.06
N LEU A 162 -4.10 10.49 10.12
CA LEU A 162 -3.20 10.46 11.26
C LEU A 162 -3.32 9.16 12.08
N MET A 163 -4.54 8.66 12.29
CA MET A 163 -4.79 7.41 13.02
C MET A 163 -4.24 6.18 12.28
N VAL A 164 -4.14 6.20 10.95
CA VAL A 164 -3.57 5.10 10.16
C VAL A 164 -2.06 5.27 9.97
N ALA A 165 -1.60 6.49 9.68
CA ALA A 165 -0.20 6.77 9.36
C ALA A 165 0.71 6.68 10.60
N ALA A 166 0.29 7.18 11.75
CA ALA A 166 1.11 7.19 12.96
C ALA A 166 1.53 5.77 13.44
N PRO A 167 0.62 4.80 13.61
CA PRO A 167 1.01 3.43 13.97
C PRO A 167 1.76 2.69 12.86
N ALA A 168 1.46 2.95 11.57
CA ALA A 168 2.18 2.35 10.46
C ALA A 168 3.63 2.82 10.39
N LEU A 169 3.86 4.14 10.48
CA LEU A 169 5.20 4.73 10.58
C LEU A 169 5.93 4.25 11.83
N GLY A 170 5.24 4.21 12.97
CA GLY A 170 5.79 3.72 14.23
C GLY A 170 6.28 2.27 14.11
N ALA A 171 5.49 1.37 13.52
CA ALA A 171 5.89 -0.02 13.33
C ALA A 171 7.09 -0.17 12.39
N GLY A 172 7.10 0.55 11.27
CA GLY A 172 8.22 0.55 10.31
C GLY A 172 9.52 1.08 10.92
N LEU A 173 9.46 2.20 11.64
CA LEU A 173 10.62 2.77 12.33
C LEU A 173 11.09 1.89 13.49
N LEU A 174 10.17 1.34 14.29
CA LEU A 174 10.52 0.44 15.38
C LEU A 174 11.27 -0.80 14.87
N MET A 175 10.81 -1.37 13.75
CA MET A 175 11.49 -2.47 13.08
C MET A 175 12.87 -2.05 12.55
N ALA A 176 12.97 -0.85 11.97
CA ALA A 176 14.23 -0.33 11.48
C ALA A 176 15.28 -0.18 12.60
N PHE A 177 14.86 0.24 13.79
CA PHE A 177 15.70 0.36 14.99
C PHE A 177 15.85 -0.94 15.79
N SER A 178 15.22 -2.03 15.36
CA SER A 178 15.33 -3.32 16.04
C SER A 178 16.76 -3.83 15.96
N ARG A 179 17.35 -4.18 17.11
CA ARG A 179 18.74 -4.66 17.18
C ARG A 179 18.98 -5.88 16.29
N THR A 180 17.99 -6.76 16.19
CA THR A 180 18.09 -7.98 15.37
C THR A 180 18.19 -7.63 13.88
N LEU A 181 17.30 -6.77 13.38
CA LEU A 181 17.34 -6.41 11.96
C LEU A 181 18.59 -5.57 11.66
N TRP A 182 18.94 -4.67 12.57
CA TRP A 182 20.13 -3.84 12.45
C TRP A 182 21.40 -4.71 12.36
N SER A 183 21.58 -5.69 13.24
CA SER A 183 22.76 -6.56 13.20
C SER A 183 22.88 -7.42 11.94
N TYR A 184 21.75 -7.73 11.27
CA TYR A 184 21.78 -8.45 9.99
C TYR A 184 21.92 -7.52 8.77
N ALA A 185 21.63 -6.23 8.93
CA ALA A 185 21.68 -5.24 7.86
C ALA A 185 23.06 -4.58 7.69
N THR A 186 23.90 -4.56 8.74
CA THR A 186 25.18 -3.81 8.79
C THR A 186 26.37 -4.71 9.10
#